data_AF-A0A261GR07-F1
#
_entry.id   AF-A0A261GR07-F1
#
_cell.length_a   1.000
_cell.length_b   1.000
_cell.length_c   1.000
_cell.angle_alpha   90.00
_cell.angle_beta   90.00
_cell.angle_gamma   90.00
#
_symmetry.space_group_name_H-M   'P 1'
#
loop_
_entity.id
_entity.type
_entity.pdbx_description
1 polymer ?
#
loop_
_entity_poly.entity_id
_entity_poly.type
_entity_poly.pdbx_seq_one_letter_code
_entity_poly.pdbx_strand_id
1 'polypeptide(L)'
;MDRRQFVKSFCALSVLPNVSFASGQLLSGQPTIAGSGFSGSTFPGSIMDADLTPSSGTMDLISGTLPLDITGHVFMAEGIPLEKNHFTPNGRGALTRFDFGPEGVSFMRKMINTPSAIMQEHATGLLDRFALLGGTVYYSSNMGFMNYCNTAPNYMGNNRFALSYEGGPPYEFDANTLELVTQIGNMDEWRSSLPPAIDWMTPEKWLFPQIRTTGHPHFDLETGECFTINYGGNTGETGTKNGFIQLIRWDQYGPFESWQVYDRQGNNAYISATSHSLGVTRDHILIFQTAAFVENGRILGIRTVQPQRHRTPVWVIRKSDLMPGSDSVLADYIELDFDTSDIVCNYDDSDGEITLYGQYMGAMDKSEPQMHLDRLHFGGWVDKSISGYPAAPVDVGGLVRARIQVNRFSAEEIKEDFAVVRDMRCWDMNDPAYRGHFQFPEQFKHIYWAAIGFRPEHLPSRVAYAYRNYPNRIFTNGSLPELAQPSALLHFDCDAMAISDAYEFPEDCVMRTPQFMNKVGCTGQDEGYLFTAVVRKNPTDGRGNGKEIWIFDAQNLAQGPVGVLGSTNLNFATTNHALWVETIGPRPSGIYQSDLTDFLIGKMSKHSREVQNIIENHILPQYS
;
A
#
# COMPACT_ATOMS: atom_id res chain seq x y z
N MET A 1 -26.70 9.64 31.01
CA MET A 1 -26.63 8.17 31.19
C MET A 1 -25.19 7.85 31.60
N ASP A 2 -24.98 7.16 32.72
CA ASP A 2 -23.63 6.98 33.32
C ASP A 2 -22.74 6.07 32.43
N ARG A 3 -21.57 6.59 32.03
CA ARG A 3 -20.53 5.91 31.21
C ARG A 3 -20.21 4.52 31.75
N ARG A 4 -20.26 4.31 33.08
CA ARG A 4 -19.99 3.01 33.72
C ARG A 4 -21.11 1.98 33.59
N GLN A 5 -22.37 2.41 33.53
CA GLN A 5 -23.50 1.48 33.44
C GLN A 5 -23.74 1.00 32.00
N PHE A 6 -23.50 1.84 31.00
CA PHE A 6 -23.63 1.45 29.58
C PHE A 6 -22.49 0.51 29.14
N VAL A 7 -21.24 0.77 29.55
CA VAL A 7 -20.07 -0.08 29.24
C VAL A 7 -20.23 -1.50 29.80
N LYS A 8 -20.87 -1.69 30.96
CA LYS A 8 -21.16 -3.04 31.50
C LYS A 8 -22.13 -3.83 30.62
N SER A 9 -23.11 -3.18 30.01
CA SER A 9 -24.06 -3.82 29.09
C SER A 9 -23.43 -4.11 27.72
N PHE A 10 -22.52 -3.26 27.24
CA PHE A 10 -21.84 -3.45 25.95
C PHE A 10 -20.71 -4.49 26.03
N CYS A 11 -19.94 -4.53 27.13
CA CYS A 11 -18.96 -5.59 27.37
C CYS A 11 -19.61 -6.98 27.45
N ALA A 12 -20.85 -7.08 27.95
CA ALA A 12 -21.58 -8.36 27.95
C ALA A 12 -21.95 -8.83 26.51
N LEU A 13 -22.06 -7.91 25.55
CA LEU A 13 -22.32 -8.20 24.14
C LEU A 13 -21.03 -8.44 23.32
N SER A 14 -19.89 -7.88 23.75
CA SER A 14 -18.58 -8.07 23.10
C SER A 14 -17.74 -9.22 23.69
N VAL A 15 -18.17 -9.82 24.81
CA VAL A 15 -17.54 -10.99 25.45
C VAL A 15 -18.10 -12.31 24.93
N LEU A 16 -19.09 -12.28 24.03
CA LEU A 16 -19.41 -13.47 23.25
C LEU A 16 -18.29 -13.64 22.21
N PRO A 17 -17.50 -14.73 22.25
CA PRO A 17 -16.78 -15.12 21.05
C PRO A 17 -17.82 -15.20 19.93
N ASN A 18 -17.43 -14.92 18.68
CA ASN A 18 -18.26 -15.20 17.52
C ASN A 18 -18.69 -16.67 17.55
N VAL A 19 -19.80 -16.95 18.22
CA VAL A 19 -20.64 -18.11 18.00
C VAL A 19 -21.31 -17.74 16.70
N SER A 20 -20.64 -18.10 15.61
CA SER A 20 -21.29 -18.23 14.32
C SER A 20 -22.59 -18.99 14.59
N PHE A 21 -23.75 -18.36 14.35
CA PHE A 21 -25.02 -19.06 14.40
C PHE A 21 -25.00 -20.07 13.25
N ALA A 22 -24.44 -21.24 13.52
CA ALA A 22 -24.68 -22.44 12.78
C ALA A 22 -26.15 -22.79 13.03
N SER A 23 -27.05 -22.30 12.17
CA SER A 23 -28.32 -22.95 11.98
C SER A 23 -28.04 -24.29 11.29
N GLY A 24 -27.76 -25.30 12.11
CA GLY A 24 -27.64 -26.68 11.67
C GLY A 24 -28.99 -27.18 11.18
N GLN A 25 -29.11 -27.36 9.87
CA GLN A 25 -29.78 -28.55 9.36
C GLN A 25 -28.71 -29.61 9.16
N LEU A 26 -28.82 -30.67 9.96
CA LEU A 26 -28.13 -31.93 9.78
C LEU A 26 -28.42 -32.46 8.37
N LEU A 27 -27.49 -32.21 7.45
CA LEU A 27 -27.22 -33.09 6.32
C LEU A 27 -25.78 -33.58 6.53
N SER A 28 -25.68 -34.79 7.07
CA SER A 28 -24.44 -35.56 7.09
C SER A 28 -24.00 -35.81 5.64
N GLY A 29 -23.10 -34.96 5.19
CA GLY A 29 -22.46 -35.03 3.89
C GLY A 29 -21.61 -33.79 3.73
N GLN A 30 -20.35 -33.83 4.18
CA GLN A 30 -19.36 -32.93 3.59
C GLN A 30 -19.41 -33.20 2.10
N PRO A 31 -19.74 -32.21 1.25
CA PRO A 31 -19.46 -32.37 -0.16
C PRO A 31 -17.96 -32.60 -0.24
N THR A 32 -17.54 -33.68 -0.89
CA THR A 32 -16.23 -33.72 -1.51
C THR A 32 -16.23 -32.58 -2.52
N ILE A 33 -15.82 -31.39 -2.07
CA ILE A 33 -15.67 -30.21 -2.91
C ILE A 33 -14.51 -30.57 -3.83
N ALA A 34 -14.82 -30.97 -5.06
CA ALA A 34 -13.84 -30.97 -6.12
C ALA A 34 -13.16 -29.59 -6.07
N GLY A 35 -11.83 -29.57 -5.99
CA GLY A 35 -11.06 -28.34 -6.01
C GLY A 35 -11.46 -27.45 -7.19
N SER A 36 -11.03 -26.18 -7.19
CA SER A 36 -11.21 -25.26 -8.33
C SER A 36 -11.18 -26.03 -9.65
N GLY A 37 -12.20 -25.86 -10.51
CA GLY A 37 -12.31 -26.62 -11.77
C GLY A 37 -11.12 -26.46 -12.74
N PHE A 38 -10.14 -25.65 -12.36
CA PHE A 38 -8.85 -25.45 -13.00
C PHE A 38 -7.81 -26.47 -12.47
N SER A 39 -7.91 -27.74 -12.89
CA SER A 39 -6.80 -28.67 -12.77
C SER A 39 -5.67 -28.24 -13.70
N GLY A 40 -4.72 -27.44 -13.20
CA GLY A 40 -3.60 -26.97 -14.02
C GLY A 40 -3.20 -25.50 -13.87
N SER A 41 -3.74 -24.74 -12.90
CA SER A 41 -3.34 -23.34 -12.67
C SER A 41 -1.82 -23.18 -12.62
N THR A 42 -1.28 -22.25 -13.39
CA THR A 42 0.16 -21.91 -13.43
C THR A 42 0.53 -20.86 -12.37
N PHE A 43 -0.45 -20.36 -11.61
CA PHE A 43 -0.23 -19.34 -10.59
C PHE A 43 0.75 -19.82 -9.49
N PRO A 44 1.72 -18.98 -9.09
CA PRO A 44 2.69 -19.30 -8.06
C PRO A 44 2.08 -19.16 -6.66
N GLY A 45 1.45 -20.22 -6.14
CA GLY A 45 0.84 -20.21 -4.80
C GLY A 45 1.81 -19.82 -3.66
N SER A 46 3.12 -20.02 -3.84
CA SER A 46 4.14 -19.61 -2.87
C SER A 46 4.16 -18.09 -2.60
N ILE A 47 3.54 -17.25 -3.44
CA ILE A 47 3.38 -15.80 -3.17
C ILE A 47 2.62 -15.49 -1.88
N MET A 48 1.86 -16.48 -1.37
CA MET A 48 1.13 -16.40 -0.11
C MET A 48 2.00 -16.73 1.11
N ASP A 49 3.22 -17.24 0.90
CA ASP A 49 4.06 -17.77 1.96
C ASP A 49 5.43 -17.06 2.01
N ALA A 50 5.93 -16.85 3.22
CA ALA A 50 7.27 -16.35 3.50
C ALA A 50 7.73 -16.80 4.89
N ASP A 51 9.04 -16.73 5.13
CA ASP A 51 9.59 -17.01 6.45
C ASP A 51 9.30 -15.84 7.40
N LEU A 52 8.89 -16.14 8.64
CA LEU A 52 8.72 -15.14 9.71
C LEU A 52 10.01 -14.89 10.51
N THR A 53 11.13 -15.40 10.01
CA THR A 53 12.46 -15.23 10.62
C THR A 53 13.36 -14.38 9.73
N PRO A 54 14.27 -13.58 10.31
CA PRO A 54 15.27 -12.86 9.54
C PRO A 54 16.16 -13.80 8.72
N SER A 55 16.62 -13.32 7.56
CA SER A 55 17.60 -14.03 6.73
C SER A 55 18.56 -13.05 6.05
N SER A 56 19.72 -13.55 5.63
CA SER A 56 20.69 -12.78 4.85
C SER A 56 21.55 -13.73 4.01
N GLY A 57 22.18 -13.21 2.97
CA GLY A 57 23.05 -13.99 2.11
C GLY A 57 23.43 -13.26 0.83
N THR A 58 23.92 -14.03 -0.14
CA THR A 58 24.18 -13.56 -1.49
C THR A 58 23.06 -13.99 -2.44
N MET A 59 22.91 -13.25 -3.53
CA MET A 59 22.05 -13.59 -4.65
C MET A 59 22.89 -14.23 -5.75
N ASP A 60 22.46 -15.40 -6.21
CA ASP A 60 23.08 -16.10 -7.32
C ASP A 60 22.55 -15.57 -8.64
N LEU A 61 23.44 -15.35 -9.61
CA LEU A 61 23.05 -15.10 -10.99
C LEU A 61 22.53 -16.40 -11.62
N ILE A 62 21.22 -16.46 -11.80
CA ILE A 62 20.55 -17.59 -12.42
C ILE A 62 20.70 -17.45 -13.94
N SER A 63 20.25 -16.34 -14.53
CA SER A 63 20.32 -16.15 -15.99
C SER A 63 20.81 -14.76 -16.36
N GLY A 64 21.34 -14.61 -17.58
CA GLY A 64 21.83 -13.36 -18.12
C GLY A 64 23.21 -12.95 -17.60
N THR A 65 23.46 -11.65 -17.51
CA THR A 65 24.68 -11.04 -16.99
C THR A 65 24.33 -9.72 -16.31
N LEU A 66 24.73 -9.55 -15.05
CA LEU A 66 24.57 -8.26 -14.39
C LEU A 66 25.52 -7.22 -14.99
N PRO A 67 25.03 -6.04 -15.39
CA PRO A 67 25.87 -4.92 -15.78
C PRO A 67 26.84 -4.53 -14.66
N LEU A 68 28.08 -4.18 -14.99
CA LEU A 68 29.12 -3.86 -13.98
C LEU A 68 28.90 -2.50 -13.30
N ASP A 69 28.04 -1.67 -13.87
CA ASP A 69 27.67 -0.32 -13.44
C ASP A 69 26.34 -0.28 -12.66
N ILE A 70 25.76 -1.45 -12.34
CA ILE A 70 24.65 -1.53 -11.39
C ILE A 70 25.18 -1.41 -9.95
N THR A 71 24.72 -0.38 -9.23
CA THR A 71 25.16 -0.09 -7.87
C THR A 71 24.01 0.40 -7.00
N GLY A 72 24.25 0.42 -5.69
CA GLY A 72 23.34 1.02 -4.71
C GLY A 72 22.49 -0.02 -4.00
N HIS A 73 21.41 0.44 -3.38
CA HIS A 73 20.65 -0.33 -2.41
C HIS A 73 19.16 -0.28 -2.73
N VAL A 74 18.50 -1.44 -2.81
CA VAL A 74 17.04 -1.54 -2.97
C VAL A 74 16.43 -2.03 -1.68
N PHE A 75 15.49 -1.28 -1.12
CA PHE A 75 14.64 -1.68 0.00
C PHE A 75 13.28 -2.10 -0.55
N MET A 76 12.79 -3.28 -0.19
CA MET A 76 11.54 -3.85 -0.69
C MET A 76 10.66 -4.29 0.47
N ALA A 77 9.45 -3.73 0.56
CA ALA A 77 8.47 -4.09 1.57
C ALA A 77 7.55 -5.23 1.07
N GLU A 78 7.09 -6.06 2.01
CA GLU A 78 6.17 -7.16 1.74
C GLU A 78 5.11 -7.34 2.83
N GLY A 79 3.99 -7.97 2.46
CA GLY A 79 2.92 -8.36 3.36
C GLY A 79 2.73 -9.88 3.37
N ILE A 80 2.87 -10.48 4.55
CA ILE A 80 2.75 -11.92 4.77
C ILE A 80 1.39 -12.25 5.41
N PRO A 81 0.51 -13.00 4.75
CA PRO A 81 -0.76 -13.39 5.34
C PRO A 81 -0.55 -14.40 6.48
N LEU A 82 -0.84 -13.99 7.72
CA LEU A 82 -0.71 -14.85 8.90
C LEU A 82 -1.77 -15.95 9.03
N GLU A 83 -2.92 -15.80 8.38
CA GLU A 83 -4.01 -16.78 8.44
C GLU A 83 -4.90 -16.73 7.20
N LYS A 84 -5.79 -17.72 7.08
CA LYS A 84 -6.77 -17.82 6.00
C LYS A 84 -7.57 -16.52 5.86
N ASN A 85 -7.78 -16.06 4.62
CA ASN A 85 -8.49 -14.82 4.26
C ASN A 85 -7.77 -13.53 4.67
N HIS A 86 -6.55 -13.58 5.23
CA HIS A 86 -5.81 -12.37 5.54
C HIS A 86 -5.33 -11.72 4.24
N PHE A 87 -5.79 -10.49 4.00
CA PHE A 87 -5.51 -9.73 2.81
C PHE A 87 -4.01 -9.43 2.69
N THR A 88 -3.38 -9.97 1.64
CA THR A 88 -1.90 -9.99 1.53
C THR A 88 -1.23 -8.60 1.54
N PRO A 89 -1.77 -7.54 0.89
CA PRO A 89 -1.16 -6.21 0.98
C PRO A 89 -1.14 -5.64 2.40
N ASN A 90 -2.05 -6.08 3.29
CA ASN A 90 -2.10 -5.70 4.70
C ASN A 90 -1.47 -6.75 5.63
N GLY A 91 -0.64 -7.65 5.08
CA GLY A 91 -0.02 -8.73 5.82
C GLY A 91 1.03 -8.29 6.85
N ARG A 92 1.56 -9.25 7.61
CA ARG A 92 2.70 -9.03 8.50
C ARG A 92 3.87 -8.48 7.70
N GLY A 93 4.38 -7.32 8.11
CA GLY A 93 5.43 -6.61 7.39
C GLY A 93 6.81 -7.24 7.54
N ALA A 94 7.55 -7.32 6.44
CA ALA A 94 8.99 -7.55 6.40
C ALA A 94 9.65 -6.62 5.37
N LEU A 95 10.93 -6.32 5.60
CA LEU A 95 11.74 -5.45 4.75
C LEU A 95 12.97 -6.23 4.29
N THR A 96 13.19 -6.25 2.98
CA THR A 96 14.41 -6.81 2.38
C THR A 96 15.24 -5.68 1.77
N ARG A 97 16.53 -5.60 2.13
CA ARG A 97 17.51 -4.76 1.46
C ARG A 97 18.38 -5.62 0.56
N PHE A 98 18.56 -5.19 -0.68
CA PHE A 98 19.54 -5.72 -1.63
C PHE A 98 20.66 -4.72 -1.80
N ASP A 99 21.90 -5.19 -1.74
CA ASP A 99 23.11 -4.38 -1.91
C ASP A 99 23.77 -4.78 -3.23
N PHE A 100 23.76 -3.89 -4.22
CA PHE A 100 24.39 -4.08 -5.52
C PHE A 100 25.78 -3.46 -5.51
N GLY A 101 26.80 -4.26 -5.79
CA GLY A 101 28.19 -3.80 -5.85
C GLY A 101 29.06 -4.65 -6.79
N PRO A 102 30.35 -4.28 -6.92
CA PRO A 102 31.27 -4.94 -7.84
C PRO A 102 31.55 -6.41 -7.48
N GLU A 103 31.37 -6.78 -6.21
CA GLU A 103 31.55 -8.15 -5.70
C GLU A 103 30.31 -9.04 -5.89
N GLY A 104 29.23 -8.49 -6.45
CA GLY A 104 27.94 -9.17 -6.63
C GLY A 104 26.82 -8.51 -5.85
N VAL A 105 25.76 -9.28 -5.58
CA VAL A 105 24.56 -8.79 -4.90
C VAL A 105 24.36 -9.57 -3.60
N SER A 106 24.26 -8.85 -2.47
CA SER A 106 23.87 -9.43 -1.18
C SER A 106 22.49 -8.96 -0.75
N PHE A 107 21.88 -9.65 0.20
CA PHE A 107 20.62 -9.23 0.80
C PHE A 107 20.60 -9.40 2.31
N MET A 108 19.80 -8.58 2.97
CA MET A 108 19.37 -8.71 4.36
C MET A 108 17.86 -8.56 4.42
N ARG A 109 17.19 -9.45 5.17
CA ARG A 109 15.74 -9.41 5.38
C ARG A 109 15.42 -9.44 6.87
N LYS A 110 14.57 -8.53 7.33
CA LYS A 110 14.05 -8.49 8.71
C LYS A 110 12.55 -8.26 8.77
N MET A 111 11.92 -8.71 9.85
CA MET A 111 10.54 -8.40 10.16
C MET A 111 10.40 -6.94 10.60
N ILE A 112 9.31 -6.28 10.20
CA ILE A 112 9.02 -4.89 10.57
C ILE A 112 8.35 -4.87 11.95
N ASN A 113 9.13 -4.67 13.01
CA ASN A 113 8.66 -4.88 14.39
C ASN A 113 8.07 -3.63 15.04
N THR A 114 6.93 -3.15 14.55
CA THR A 114 6.17 -2.10 15.25
C THR A 114 5.75 -2.58 16.65
N PRO A 115 5.49 -1.68 17.61
CA PRO A 115 4.98 -2.08 18.92
C PRO A 115 3.71 -2.93 18.85
N SER A 116 2.79 -2.64 17.93
CA SER A 116 1.58 -3.45 17.75
C SER A 116 1.87 -4.85 17.16
N ALA A 117 2.86 -4.97 16.27
CA ALA A 117 3.27 -6.26 15.71
C ALA A 117 3.93 -7.14 16.79
N ILE A 118 4.84 -6.57 17.58
CA ILE A 118 5.44 -7.24 18.75
C ILE A 118 4.33 -7.68 19.72
N MET A 119 3.35 -6.82 20.01
CA MET A 119 2.23 -7.17 20.87
C MET A 119 1.41 -8.35 20.33
N GLN A 120 1.14 -8.41 19.02
CA GLN A 120 0.39 -9.52 18.44
C GLN A 120 1.14 -10.85 18.53
N GLU A 121 2.47 -10.83 18.41
CA GLU A 121 3.29 -12.04 18.51
C GLU A 121 3.31 -12.60 19.93
N HIS A 122 3.25 -11.74 20.95
CA HIS A 122 3.46 -12.13 22.34
C HIS A 122 2.20 -12.15 23.21
N ALA A 123 1.17 -11.34 22.93
CA ALA A 123 0.00 -11.21 23.78
C ALA A 123 -1.05 -12.31 23.50
N THR A 124 -1.28 -13.18 24.47
CA THR A 124 -2.18 -14.35 24.34
C THR A 124 -3.48 -14.21 25.13
N GLY A 125 -3.56 -13.26 26.06
CA GLY A 125 -4.77 -12.98 26.84
C GLY A 125 -6.01 -12.76 25.96
N LEU A 126 -7.16 -13.31 26.38
CA LEU A 126 -8.39 -13.37 25.55
C LEU A 126 -8.86 -12.01 25.01
N LEU A 127 -8.74 -10.94 25.80
CA LEU A 127 -9.13 -9.56 25.42
C LEU A 127 -7.96 -8.74 24.86
N ASP A 128 -6.73 -9.24 25.03
CA ASP A 128 -5.48 -8.61 24.61
C ASP A 128 -5.08 -9.07 23.20
N ARG A 129 -5.33 -10.33 22.84
CA ARG A 129 -5.03 -10.87 21.51
C ARG A 129 -5.63 -10.03 20.39
N PHE A 130 -4.89 -9.88 19.31
CA PHE A 130 -5.39 -9.28 18.08
C PHE A 130 -6.14 -10.33 17.25
N ALA A 131 -7.38 -10.01 16.88
CA ALA A 131 -8.20 -10.86 16.02
C ALA A 131 -8.36 -10.22 14.64
N LEU A 132 -8.26 -11.03 13.58
CA LEU A 132 -8.51 -10.60 12.21
C LEU A 132 -10.00 -10.33 12.01
N LEU A 133 -10.35 -9.09 11.67
CA LEU A 133 -11.68 -8.65 11.34
C LEU A 133 -11.80 -8.47 9.83
N GLY A 134 -12.81 -9.12 9.24
CA GLY A 134 -13.12 -8.98 7.81
C GLY A 134 -12.06 -9.46 6.83
N GLY A 135 -10.97 -10.05 7.31
CA GLY A 135 -9.80 -10.39 6.50
C GLY A 135 -8.81 -9.24 6.29
N THR A 136 -9.08 -8.03 6.79
CA THR A 136 -8.32 -6.82 6.43
C THR A 136 -7.63 -6.11 7.58
N VAL A 137 -8.17 -6.20 8.80
CA VAL A 137 -7.68 -5.42 9.96
C VAL A 137 -7.58 -6.31 11.19
N TYR A 138 -6.42 -6.29 11.85
CA TYR A 138 -6.26 -6.89 13.18
C TYR A 138 -6.65 -5.90 14.28
N TYR A 139 -7.43 -6.38 15.24
CA TYR A 139 -7.96 -5.57 16.33
C TYR A 139 -7.91 -6.30 17.68
N SER A 140 -7.51 -5.57 18.72
CA SER A 140 -7.53 -5.97 20.12
C SER A 140 -8.49 -5.06 20.90
N SER A 141 -9.42 -5.66 21.65
CA SER A 141 -10.38 -4.88 22.44
C SER A 141 -9.74 -4.05 23.55
N ASN A 142 -8.57 -4.48 24.06
CA ASN A 142 -7.85 -3.76 25.09
C ASN A 142 -6.75 -2.83 24.56
N MET A 143 -6.22 -3.09 23.36
CA MET A 143 -5.04 -2.36 22.86
C MET A 143 -5.32 -1.52 21.62
N GLY A 144 -6.35 -1.82 20.83
CA GLY A 144 -6.71 -1.09 19.61
C GLY A 144 -6.28 -1.82 18.33
N PHE A 145 -5.70 -1.11 17.37
CA PHE A 145 -5.53 -1.58 15.99
C PHE A 145 -4.07 -1.91 15.64
N MET A 146 -3.90 -2.78 14.65
CA MET A 146 -2.58 -3.18 14.15
C MET A 146 -2.02 -2.17 13.15
N ASN A 147 -0.74 -1.84 13.30
CA ASN A 147 0.08 -1.17 12.30
C ASN A 147 1.23 -2.09 11.87
N TYR A 148 1.20 -2.65 10.66
CA TYR A 148 2.30 -3.48 10.14
C TYR A 148 3.39 -2.70 9.42
N CYS A 149 3.15 -1.42 9.10
CA CYS A 149 4.11 -0.53 8.45
C CYS A 149 4.75 -1.14 7.18
N ASN A 150 3.95 -1.82 6.35
CA ASN A 150 4.44 -2.71 5.29
C ASN A 150 4.16 -2.21 3.87
N THR A 151 3.72 -0.96 3.69
CA THR A 151 3.32 -0.44 2.36
C THR A 151 4.54 0.03 1.59
N ALA A 152 5.18 1.15 1.98
CA ALA A 152 6.27 1.71 1.20
C ALA A 152 7.48 2.13 2.05
N PRO A 153 8.71 1.77 1.65
CA PRO A 153 9.92 2.42 2.12
C PRO A 153 10.09 3.80 1.44
N ASN A 154 10.56 4.79 2.19
CA ASN A 154 10.73 6.18 1.75
C ASN A 154 12.10 6.69 2.17
N TYR A 155 12.74 7.50 1.33
CA TYR A 155 13.96 8.22 1.69
C TYR A 155 13.62 9.64 2.15
N MET A 156 14.12 10.03 3.31
CA MET A 156 13.83 11.32 3.92
C MET A 156 14.95 12.36 3.73
N GLY A 157 16.07 11.94 3.11
CA GLY A 157 17.31 12.70 3.09
C GLY A 157 18.23 12.37 4.27
N ASN A 158 19.51 12.72 4.15
CA ASN A 158 20.48 12.63 5.25
C ASN A 158 20.56 11.24 5.93
N ASN A 159 20.56 10.16 5.14
CA ASN A 159 20.56 8.77 5.62
C ASN A 159 19.39 8.42 6.58
N ARG A 160 18.26 9.11 6.46
CA ARG A 160 17.03 8.77 7.17
C ARG A 160 16.03 8.14 6.22
N PHE A 161 15.32 7.14 6.72
CA PHE A 161 14.38 6.33 5.94
C PHE A 161 13.13 6.07 6.75
N ALA A 162 11.99 6.00 6.09
CA ALA A 162 10.70 5.73 6.72
C ALA A 162 9.97 4.57 6.04
N LEU A 163 9.18 3.84 6.81
CA LEU A 163 8.16 2.92 6.33
C LEU A 163 6.79 3.55 6.57
N SER A 164 5.92 3.46 5.57
CA SER A 164 4.54 3.95 5.63
C SER A 164 3.53 2.81 5.60
N TYR A 165 2.33 3.10 6.09
CA TYR A 165 1.16 2.22 6.03
C TYR A 165 -0.10 3.05 6.24
N GLU A 166 -1.11 2.85 5.39
CA GLU A 166 -2.33 3.67 5.40
C GLU A 166 -3.15 3.53 6.69
N GLY A 167 -2.97 2.43 7.42
CA GLY A 167 -3.68 2.11 8.65
C GLY A 167 -2.95 2.52 9.93
N GLY A 168 -1.93 3.37 9.87
CA GLY A 168 -1.24 3.86 11.07
C GLY A 168 -0.17 4.94 10.80
N PRO A 169 0.49 5.44 11.86
CA PRO A 169 1.63 6.33 11.72
C PRO A 169 2.82 5.65 11.02
N PRO A 170 3.60 6.39 10.21
CA PRO A 170 4.87 5.92 9.67
C PRO A 170 5.93 5.69 10.76
N TYR A 171 6.97 4.91 10.46
CA TYR A 171 8.12 4.68 11.34
C TYR A 171 9.44 4.90 10.59
N GLU A 172 10.40 5.56 11.24
CA GLU A 172 11.78 5.56 10.76
C GLU A 172 12.45 4.19 10.97
N PHE A 173 13.35 3.83 10.06
CA PHE A 173 14.20 2.64 10.20
C PHE A 173 15.67 2.95 9.88
N ASP A 174 16.59 2.18 10.47
CA ASP A 174 18.01 2.27 10.15
C ASP A 174 18.32 1.43 8.91
N ALA A 175 18.91 2.07 7.88
CA ALA A 175 19.20 1.42 6.62
C ALA A 175 20.25 0.30 6.72
N ASN A 176 21.15 0.32 7.71
CA ASN A 176 22.19 -0.70 7.86
C ASN A 176 21.64 -1.96 8.52
N THR A 177 20.80 -1.80 9.55
CA THR A 177 20.28 -2.91 10.36
C THR A 177 18.87 -3.34 10.01
N LEU A 178 18.08 -2.51 9.30
CA LEU A 178 16.64 -2.68 9.02
C LEU A 178 15.76 -2.69 10.28
N GLU A 179 16.26 -2.18 11.41
CA GLU A 179 15.47 -2.05 12.64
C GLU A 179 14.71 -0.73 12.65
N LEU A 180 13.49 -0.76 13.17
CA LEU A 180 12.72 0.46 13.41
C LEU A 180 13.38 1.28 14.52
N VAL A 181 13.40 2.60 14.35
CA VAL A 181 14.07 3.54 15.26
C VAL A 181 13.04 4.31 16.07
N THR A 182 12.09 4.95 15.40
CA THR A 182 11.11 5.82 16.05
C THR A 182 9.85 5.98 15.20
N GLN A 183 8.71 6.24 15.82
CA GLN A 183 7.51 6.63 15.10
C GLN A 183 7.66 8.06 14.57
N ILE A 184 7.10 8.35 13.40
CA ILE A 184 6.98 9.71 12.88
C ILE A 184 5.70 10.34 13.42
N GLY A 185 5.85 11.47 14.11
CA GLY A 185 4.82 12.13 14.90
C GLY A 185 4.60 11.48 16.28
N ASN A 186 4.41 12.29 17.30
CA ASN A 186 3.95 11.83 18.61
C ASN A 186 2.49 11.37 18.53
N MET A 187 2.07 10.52 19.46
CA MET A 187 0.74 9.91 19.40
C MET A 187 -0.42 10.91 19.54
N ASP A 188 -0.19 12.05 20.20
CA ASP A 188 -1.17 13.12 20.39
C ASP A 188 -1.24 14.12 19.21
N GLU A 189 -0.24 14.09 18.31
CA GLU A 189 -0.24 14.85 17.06
C GLU A 189 -1.13 14.20 15.99
N TRP A 190 -1.44 12.91 16.16
CA TRP A 190 -2.35 12.17 15.29
C TRP A 190 -3.79 12.16 15.83
N ARG A 191 -4.77 12.35 14.95
CA ARG A 191 -6.19 12.22 15.28
C ARG A 191 -6.72 10.83 14.93
N SER A 192 -7.51 10.28 15.85
CA SER A 192 -8.27 9.03 15.62
C SER A 192 -9.14 9.16 14.37
N SER A 193 -9.06 8.16 13.50
CA SER A 193 -9.85 8.14 12.27
C SER A 193 -11.27 7.64 12.49
N LEU A 194 -11.60 7.14 13.68
CA LEU A 194 -12.92 6.58 13.99
C LEU A 194 -14.00 7.67 13.98
N PRO A 195 -15.25 7.34 13.60
CA PRO A 195 -16.37 8.26 13.78
C PRO A 195 -16.55 8.67 15.25
N PRO A 196 -16.93 9.92 15.55
CA PRO A 196 -16.99 10.43 16.92
C PRO A 196 -17.80 9.58 17.91
N ALA A 197 -18.91 8.99 17.44
CA ALA A 197 -19.74 8.12 18.29
C ALA A 197 -19.02 6.83 18.68
N ILE A 198 -18.24 6.25 17.77
CA ILE A 198 -17.43 5.04 18.02
C ILE A 198 -16.22 5.42 18.87
N ASP A 199 -15.53 6.50 18.49
CA ASP A 199 -14.34 7.01 19.17
C ASP A 199 -14.62 7.31 20.66
N TRP A 200 -15.76 7.93 20.96
CA TRP A 200 -16.21 8.21 22.34
C TRP A 200 -16.39 6.95 23.19
N MET A 201 -16.69 5.80 22.56
CA MET A 201 -16.82 4.51 23.26
C MET A 201 -15.48 3.78 23.43
N THR A 202 -14.41 4.27 22.80
CA THR A 202 -13.11 3.61 22.89
C THR A 202 -12.51 3.76 24.30
N PRO A 203 -11.88 2.70 24.84
CA PRO A 203 -11.15 2.78 26.09
C PRO A 203 -9.96 3.74 26.00
N GLU A 204 -9.88 4.71 26.92
CA GLU A 204 -8.72 5.63 27.05
C GLU A 204 -7.37 4.92 27.31
N LYS A 205 -7.43 3.64 27.68
CA LYS A 205 -6.24 2.79 27.85
C LYS A 205 -5.67 2.28 26.52
N TRP A 206 -6.35 2.40 25.39
CA TRP A 206 -5.83 1.90 24.12
C TRP A 206 -4.43 2.44 23.84
N LEU A 207 -3.54 1.53 23.43
CA LEU A 207 -2.17 1.82 23.07
C LEU A 207 -2.07 2.20 21.58
N PHE A 208 -2.95 1.65 20.75
CA PHE A 208 -2.90 1.77 19.29
C PHE A 208 -4.26 2.26 18.77
N PRO A 209 -4.55 3.57 18.83
CA PRO A 209 -5.76 4.12 18.21
C PRO A 209 -5.74 3.87 16.69
N GLN A 210 -6.92 3.81 16.05
CA GLN A 210 -6.96 3.74 14.59
C GLN A 210 -6.57 5.12 14.05
N ILE A 211 -5.44 5.18 13.38
CA ILE A 211 -4.98 6.35 12.64
C ILE A 211 -5.03 5.95 11.16
N ARG A 212 -5.40 6.89 10.30
CA ARG A 212 -5.29 6.71 8.84
C ARG A 212 -4.45 7.81 8.24
N THR A 213 -3.53 7.41 7.37
CA THR A 213 -2.56 8.25 6.67
C THR A 213 -2.51 7.85 5.19
N THR A 214 -1.71 8.56 4.40
CA THR A 214 -1.39 8.13 3.03
C THR A 214 -0.29 7.07 3.03
N GLY A 215 -0.34 6.16 2.05
CA GLY A 215 0.74 5.20 1.79
C GLY A 215 2.00 5.89 1.26
N HIS A 216 1.87 7.08 0.66
CA HIS A 216 2.94 7.80 -0.03
C HIS A 216 3.09 9.22 0.51
N PRO A 217 3.62 9.42 1.73
CA PRO A 217 4.03 10.75 2.19
C PRO A 217 5.13 11.30 1.27
N HIS A 218 5.12 12.61 1.04
CA HIS A 218 6.10 13.26 0.17
C HIS A 218 7.19 13.93 1.01
N PHE A 219 8.41 13.38 0.97
CA PHE A 219 9.59 13.98 1.60
C PHE A 219 10.32 14.83 0.56
N ASP A 220 10.11 16.13 0.55
CA ASP A 220 10.72 17.04 -0.42
C ASP A 220 12.19 17.28 -0.05
N LEU A 221 13.11 16.74 -0.85
CA LEU A 221 14.55 16.86 -0.58
C LEU A 221 15.12 18.23 -0.94
N GLU A 222 14.41 19.06 -1.72
CA GLU A 222 14.83 20.41 -2.06
C GLU A 222 14.58 21.36 -0.88
N THR A 223 13.42 21.23 -0.24
CA THR A 223 13.02 22.08 0.90
C THR A 223 13.38 21.49 2.25
N GLY A 224 13.59 20.16 2.33
CA GLY A 224 13.76 19.42 3.57
C GLY A 224 12.45 19.16 4.33
N GLU A 225 11.30 19.51 3.75
CA GLU A 225 9.99 19.33 4.37
C GLU A 225 9.36 17.97 4.02
N CYS A 226 8.40 17.53 4.83
CA CYS A 226 7.55 16.38 4.54
C CYS A 226 6.08 16.81 4.54
N PHE A 227 5.34 16.39 3.52
CA PHE A 227 3.89 16.54 3.45
C PHE A 227 3.21 15.19 3.57
N THR A 228 2.24 15.10 4.48
CA THR A 228 1.39 13.92 4.67
C THR A 228 0.00 14.34 5.12
N ILE A 229 -0.86 13.38 5.40
CA ILE A 229 -2.24 13.64 5.83
C ILE A 229 -2.66 12.72 6.97
N ASN A 230 -3.65 13.17 7.72
CA ASN A 230 -4.45 12.34 8.61
C ASN A 230 -5.93 12.55 8.31
N TYR A 231 -6.72 11.47 8.15
CA TYR A 231 -8.12 11.60 7.75
C TYR A 231 -9.03 10.57 8.42
N GLY A 232 -10.31 10.93 8.61
CA GLY A 232 -11.22 10.12 9.41
C GLY A 232 -12.54 10.78 9.75
N GLY A 233 -13.22 10.23 10.76
CA GLY A 233 -14.46 10.79 11.31
C GLY A 233 -15.74 10.36 10.59
N ASN A 234 -15.61 9.80 9.38
CA ASN A 234 -16.68 9.20 8.58
C ASN A 234 -16.41 7.71 8.27
N THR A 235 -17.43 7.04 7.75
CA THR A 235 -17.40 5.61 7.43
C THR A 235 -18.07 5.42 6.08
N GLY A 236 -17.28 5.30 5.02
CA GLY A 236 -17.78 5.52 3.67
C GLY A 236 -18.35 6.93 3.52
N GLU A 237 -19.50 7.05 2.86
CA GLU A 237 -20.26 8.30 2.74
C GLU A 237 -21.16 8.60 3.96
N THR A 238 -21.07 7.81 5.04
CA THR A 238 -21.88 8.03 6.26
C THR A 238 -21.11 8.88 7.27
N GLY A 239 -21.77 9.91 7.81
CA GLY A 239 -21.19 10.75 8.86
C GLY A 239 -20.22 11.83 8.35
N THR A 240 -20.26 12.17 7.06
CA THR A 240 -19.34 13.12 6.39
C THR A 240 -19.27 14.50 7.03
N LYS A 241 -20.30 14.95 7.77
CA LYS A 241 -20.24 16.18 8.58
C LYS A 241 -19.13 16.17 9.64
N ASN A 242 -18.78 15.00 10.15
CA ASN A 242 -17.67 14.79 11.08
C ASN A 242 -16.39 14.31 10.37
N GLY A 243 -16.47 14.10 9.05
CA GLY A 243 -15.34 13.76 8.22
C GLY A 243 -14.28 14.86 8.31
N PHE A 244 -13.02 14.47 8.28
CA PHE A 244 -11.92 15.41 8.30
C PHE A 244 -10.77 14.93 7.41
N ILE A 245 -10.04 15.90 6.88
CA ILE A 245 -8.67 15.76 6.39
C ILE A 245 -7.84 16.81 7.11
N GLN A 246 -6.77 16.38 7.77
CA GLN A 246 -5.70 17.24 8.27
C GLN A 246 -4.53 17.12 7.32
N LEU A 247 -4.16 18.22 6.67
CA LEU A 247 -2.90 18.34 5.95
C LEU A 247 -1.80 18.58 6.98
N ILE A 248 -0.72 17.81 6.89
CA ILE A 248 0.41 17.87 7.81
C ILE A 248 1.66 18.29 7.03
N ARG A 249 2.34 19.33 7.51
CA ARG A 249 3.71 19.68 7.15
C ARG A 249 4.63 19.36 8.32
N TRP A 250 5.78 18.76 8.02
CA TRP A 250 6.78 18.44 9.01
C TRP A 250 8.17 18.83 8.54
N ASP A 251 8.93 19.51 9.38
CA ASP A 251 10.32 19.91 9.13
C ASP A 251 11.33 18.77 9.37
N GLN A 252 10.84 17.58 9.76
CA GLN A 252 11.62 16.41 10.14
C GLN A 252 12.33 16.46 11.50
N TYR A 253 12.05 17.47 12.33
CA TYR A 253 12.71 17.70 13.63
C TYR A 253 11.73 18.05 14.77
N GLY A 254 10.82 18.97 14.53
CA GLY A 254 9.86 19.50 15.50
C GLY A 254 8.52 18.77 15.48
N PRO A 255 7.52 19.34 16.17
CA PRO A 255 6.14 18.90 16.04
C PRO A 255 5.58 19.21 14.65
N PHE A 256 4.51 18.52 14.29
CA PHE A 256 3.75 18.76 13.09
C PHE A 256 3.09 20.14 13.08
N GLU A 257 3.10 20.77 11.91
CA GLU A 257 2.17 21.82 11.58
C GLU A 257 1.00 21.20 10.81
N SER A 258 -0.22 21.45 11.29
CA SER A 258 -1.41 20.77 10.78
C SER A 258 -2.53 21.75 10.48
N TRP A 259 -3.16 21.59 9.32
CA TRP A 259 -4.32 22.39 8.90
C TRP A 259 -5.51 21.48 8.61
N GLN A 260 -6.64 21.75 9.25
CA GLN A 260 -7.93 21.20 8.86
C GLN A 260 -8.31 21.73 7.48
N VAL A 261 -8.56 20.82 6.54
CA VAL A 261 -8.92 21.18 5.18
C VAL A 261 -10.43 21.42 5.07
N TYR A 262 -10.79 22.54 4.45
CA TYR A 262 -12.16 22.94 4.15
C TYR A 262 -12.35 23.23 2.67
N ASP A 263 -13.55 23.00 2.15
CA ASP A 263 -13.93 23.55 0.84
C ASP A 263 -14.11 25.07 0.91
N ARG A 264 -14.26 25.73 -0.25
CA ARG A 264 -14.49 27.18 -0.32
C ARG A 264 -15.83 27.64 0.25
N GLN A 265 -16.75 26.72 0.54
CA GLN A 265 -18.02 27.00 1.20
C GLN A 265 -17.94 26.83 2.73
N GLY A 266 -16.77 26.43 3.26
CA GLY A 266 -16.53 26.22 4.68
C GLY A 266 -16.98 24.84 5.20
N ASN A 267 -17.26 23.87 4.33
CA ASN A 267 -17.55 22.50 4.75
C ASN A 267 -16.25 21.71 4.93
N ASN A 268 -16.27 20.74 5.85
CA ASN A 268 -15.12 19.86 6.05
C ASN A 268 -14.81 19.06 4.78
N ALA A 269 -13.54 19.06 4.38
CA ALA A 269 -13.05 18.05 3.45
C ALA A 269 -13.03 16.67 4.12
N TYR A 270 -13.33 15.63 3.35
CA TYR A 270 -13.37 14.25 3.83
C TYR A 270 -12.95 13.27 2.73
N ILE A 271 -12.62 12.05 3.16
CA ILE A 271 -12.31 10.91 2.28
C ILE A 271 -13.30 9.79 2.62
N SER A 272 -14.10 9.35 1.65
CA SER A 272 -15.04 8.23 1.81
C SER A 272 -14.41 6.86 1.57
N ALA A 273 -13.33 6.80 0.82
CA ALA A 273 -12.56 5.59 0.54
C ALA A 273 -11.21 5.63 1.27
N THR A 274 -10.13 5.56 0.50
CA THR A 274 -8.74 5.67 0.94
C THR A 274 -8.05 6.82 0.19
N SER A 275 -6.99 7.37 0.78
CA SER A 275 -6.10 8.32 0.11
C SER A 275 -4.72 7.69 -0.03
N HIS A 276 -4.53 6.86 -1.05
CA HIS A 276 -3.32 6.05 -1.20
C HIS A 276 -2.09 6.89 -1.53
N SER A 277 -2.23 7.82 -2.47
CA SER A 277 -1.15 8.68 -2.98
C SER A 277 -1.40 10.16 -2.67
N LEU A 278 -0.32 10.93 -2.55
CA LEU A 278 -0.32 12.38 -2.44
C LEU A 278 0.42 12.99 -3.64
N GLY A 279 -0.12 14.05 -4.23
CA GLY A 279 0.57 14.85 -5.25
C GLY A 279 1.18 16.07 -4.59
N VAL A 280 2.47 16.33 -4.81
CA VAL A 280 3.13 17.54 -4.33
C VAL A 280 3.94 18.10 -5.49
N THR A 281 3.70 19.36 -5.78
CA THR A 281 4.40 20.14 -6.80
C THR A 281 5.16 21.25 -6.10
N ARG A 282 5.79 22.17 -6.84
CA ARG A 282 6.46 23.30 -6.22
C ARG A 282 5.49 24.18 -5.43
N ASP A 283 4.33 24.52 -6.01
CA ASP A 283 3.40 25.48 -5.41
C ASP A 283 2.08 24.86 -4.90
N HIS A 284 1.78 23.61 -5.23
CA HIS A 284 0.51 22.95 -4.87
C HIS A 284 0.66 21.57 -4.22
N ILE A 285 -0.39 21.18 -3.47
CA ILE A 285 -0.59 19.86 -2.87
C ILE A 285 -1.93 19.31 -3.32
N LEU A 286 -1.98 18.05 -3.72
CA LEU A 286 -3.16 17.33 -4.18
C LEU A 286 -3.40 16.11 -3.30
N ILE A 287 -4.60 16.03 -2.72
CA ILE A 287 -5.03 14.88 -1.91
C ILE A 287 -6.06 14.10 -2.73
N PHE A 288 -5.69 12.90 -3.15
CA PHE A 288 -6.50 12.04 -4.00
C PHE A 288 -7.32 11.07 -3.17
N GLN A 289 -8.64 11.03 -3.39
CA GLN A 289 -9.43 9.88 -2.98
C GLN A 289 -9.31 8.78 -4.02
N THR A 290 -8.57 7.73 -3.69
CA THR A 290 -8.27 6.64 -4.60
C THR A 290 -9.36 5.57 -4.61
N ALA A 291 -9.38 4.77 -5.68
CA ALA A 291 -10.34 3.71 -5.93
C ALA A 291 -10.13 2.43 -5.10
N ALA A 292 -9.33 2.50 -4.02
CA ALA A 292 -9.23 1.45 -3.02
C ALA A 292 -10.32 1.66 -1.95
N PHE A 293 -11.33 0.79 -1.93
CA PHE A 293 -12.52 0.94 -1.08
C PHE A 293 -12.78 -0.29 -0.22
N VAL A 294 -12.38 -0.23 1.06
CA VAL A 294 -12.72 -1.30 2.01
C VAL A 294 -14.15 -1.08 2.52
N GLU A 295 -15.08 -1.99 2.20
CA GLU A 295 -16.45 -1.84 2.70
C GLU A 295 -16.51 -1.99 4.22
N ASN A 296 -17.28 -1.13 4.88
CA ASN A 296 -17.44 -1.19 6.34
C ASN A 296 -18.11 -2.49 6.80
N GLY A 297 -19.01 -3.03 5.97
CA GLY A 297 -19.60 -4.35 6.19
C GLY A 297 -18.55 -5.47 6.15
N ARG A 298 -17.43 -5.30 5.43
CA ARG A 298 -16.35 -6.28 5.34
C ARG A 298 -15.74 -6.56 6.71
N ILE A 299 -15.48 -5.53 7.50
CA ILE A 299 -14.96 -5.64 8.87
C ILE A 299 -15.88 -6.52 9.74
N LEU A 300 -17.19 -6.51 9.46
CA LEU A 300 -18.20 -7.36 10.11
C LEU A 300 -18.38 -8.74 9.46
N GLY A 301 -17.57 -9.09 8.46
CA GLY A 301 -17.61 -10.36 7.73
C GLY A 301 -18.57 -10.39 6.53
N ILE A 302 -19.20 -9.27 6.18
CA ILE A 302 -20.10 -9.18 5.02
C ILE A 302 -19.26 -9.11 3.74
N ARG A 303 -19.51 -10.04 2.80
CA ARG A 303 -18.75 -10.19 1.55
C ARG A 303 -19.43 -9.52 0.35
N THR A 304 -20.16 -8.43 0.55
CA THR A 304 -20.76 -7.68 -0.56
C THR A 304 -19.74 -6.72 -1.13
N VAL A 305 -19.71 -6.60 -2.46
CA VAL A 305 -18.83 -5.67 -3.16
C VAL A 305 -19.63 -4.44 -3.59
N GLN A 306 -19.14 -3.25 -3.27
CA GLN A 306 -19.64 -2.01 -3.84
C GLN A 306 -18.63 -1.50 -4.87
N PRO A 307 -18.98 -1.41 -6.16
CA PRO A 307 -18.03 -0.94 -7.15
C PRO A 307 -17.66 0.51 -6.85
N GLN A 308 -16.38 0.87 -7.01
CA GLN A 308 -15.95 2.26 -6.90
C GLN A 308 -16.68 3.15 -7.93
N ARG A 309 -16.53 4.47 -7.78
CA ARG A 309 -16.94 5.39 -8.83
C ARG A 309 -15.84 5.47 -9.88
N HIS A 310 -16.23 5.69 -11.14
CA HIS A 310 -15.29 5.97 -12.23
C HIS A 310 -14.92 7.46 -12.24
N ARG A 311 -14.38 7.90 -11.10
CA ARG A 311 -13.94 9.27 -10.84
C ARG A 311 -12.92 9.23 -9.70
N THR A 312 -11.98 10.18 -9.70
CA THR A 312 -11.04 10.40 -8.61
C THR A 312 -11.27 11.79 -8.03
N PRO A 313 -11.94 11.90 -6.86
CA PRO A 313 -12.02 13.15 -6.12
C PRO A 313 -10.63 13.66 -5.72
N VAL A 314 -10.42 14.96 -5.86
CA VAL A 314 -9.14 15.61 -5.54
C VAL A 314 -9.39 16.90 -4.77
N TRP A 315 -8.69 17.05 -3.66
CA TRP A 315 -8.57 18.32 -2.95
C TRP A 315 -7.27 19.00 -3.36
N VAL A 316 -7.37 20.18 -3.97
CA VAL A 316 -6.24 20.97 -4.47
C VAL A 316 -5.99 22.13 -3.51
N ILE A 317 -4.79 22.17 -2.93
CA ILE A 317 -4.35 23.14 -1.93
C ILE A 317 -3.15 23.90 -2.49
N ARG A 318 -3.13 25.22 -2.31
CA ARG A 318 -1.96 26.06 -2.63
C ARG A 318 -1.05 26.11 -1.41
N LYS A 319 0.25 25.88 -1.58
CA LYS A 319 1.21 26.01 -0.48
C LYS A 319 1.26 27.44 0.07
N SER A 320 1.03 28.43 -0.77
CA SER A 320 0.94 29.84 -0.36
C SER A 320 -0.23 30.17 0.59
N ASP A 321 -1.24 29.29 0.67
CA ASP A 321 -2.36 29.43 1.62
C ASP A 321 -2.05 28.80 2.99
N LEU A 322 -0.90 28.12 3.16
CA LEU A 322 -0.45 27.52 4.42
C LEU A 322 0.15 28.60 5.34
N MET A 323 -0.74 29.38 5.94
CA MET A 323 -0.37 30.49 6.82
C MET A 323 0.10 29.99 8.20
N PRO A 324 1.29 30.41 8.68
CA PRO A 324 1.75 30.07 10.02
C PRO A 324 0.76 30.51 11.11
N GLY A 325 0.49 29.62 12.06
CA GLY A 325 -0.45 29.86 13.17
C GLY A 325 -1.93 29.72 12.82
N SER A 326 -2.28 29.45 11.55
CA SER A 326 -3.62 28.98 11.19
C SER A 326 -3.77 27.50 11.52
N ASP A 327 -4.97 27.09 11.93
CA ASP A 327 -5.36 25.69 12.16
C ASP A 327 -6.13 25.08 10.97
N SER A 328 -6.31 25.86 9.91
CA SER A 328 -7.17 25.51 8.78
C SER A 328 -6.66 26.09 7.45
N VAL A 329 -7.03 25.42 6.36
CA VAL A 329 -6.71 25.81 4.99
C VAL A 329 -7.90 25.55 4.06
N LEU A 330 -8.09 26.40 3.05
CA LEU A 330 -9.10 26.21 2.01
C LEU A 330 -8.53 25.39 0.85
N ALA A 331 -9.36 24.51 0.30
CA ALA A 331 -9.05 23.70 -0.86
C ALA A 331 -10.13 23.84 -1.95
N ASP A 332 -9.72 23.63 -3.19
CA ASP A 332 -10.63 23.39 -4.30
C ASP A 332 -10.94 21.89 -4.39
N TYR A 333 -12.20 21.53 -4.58
CA TYR A 333 -12.63 20.15 -4.83
C TYR A 333 -12.92 19.97 -6.33
N ILE A 334 -12.28 18.99 -6.94
CA ILE A 334 -12.58 18.57 -8.31
C ILE A 334 -12.72 17.05 -8.37
N GLU A 335 -13.35 16.54 -9.43
CA GLU A 335 -13.42 15.11 -9.72
C GLU A 335 -12.83 14.85 -11.10
N LEU A 336 -11.72 14.12 -11.14
CA LEU A 336 -11.11 13.66 -12.38
C LEU A 336 -11.97 12.56 -13.00
N ASP A 337 -12.06 12.49 -14.34
CA ASP A 337 -12.95 11.56 -15.06
C ASP A 337 -12.39 10.13 -15.23
N PHE A 338 -11.56 9.67 -14.29
CA PHE A 338 -11.01 8.32 -14.26
C PHE A 338 -10.86 7.81 -12.83
N ASP A 339 -10.74 6.49 -12.66
CA ASP A 339 -10.41 5.84 -11.39
C ASP A 339 -8.95 5.41 -11.33
N THR A 340 -8.28 5.72 -10.21
CA THR A 340 -6.87 5.39 -9.97
C THR A 340 -6.58 5.05 -8.50
N SER A 341 -5.41 4.44 -8.25
CA SER A 341 -4.79 4.28 -6.92
C SER A 341 -3.42 4.93 -6.87
N ASP A 342 -2.56 4.56 -7.81
CA ASP A 342 -1.23 5.14 -7.97
C ASP A 342 -1.24 6.24 -9.01
N ILE A 343 -0.86 7.44 -8.57
CA ILE A 343 -0.85 8.64 -9.39
C ILE A 343 0.35 9.50 -8.96
N VAL A 344 1.04 10.03 -9.95
CA VAL A 344 2.20 10.91 -9.79
C VAL A 344 1.96 12.21 -10.55
N CYS A 345 2.71 13.25 -10.21
CA CYS A 345 2.58 14.57 -10.84
C CYS A 345 3.96 15.13 -11.19
N ASN A 346 4.03 15.94 -12.25
CA ASN A 346 5.20 16.79 -12.46
C ASN A 346 5.43 17.65 -11.21
N TYR A 347 6.68 17.80 -10.78
CA TYR A 347 7.01 18.76 -9.73
C TYR A 347 6.86 20.19 -10.23
N ASP A 348 7.14 20.41 -11.52
CA ASP A 348 6.85 21.67 -12.20
C ASP A 348 5.34 21.86 -12.40
N ASP A 349 4.85 22.92 -11.81
CA ASP A 349 3.50 23.45 -11.95
C ASP A 349 3.53 24.94 -12.30
N SER A 350 4.61 25.38 -12.98
CA SER A 350 4.69 26.71 -13.55
C SER A 350 3.45 27.03 -14.39
N ASP A 351 3.08 28.32 -14.43
CA ASP A 351 1.81 28.80 -15.00
C ASP A 351 0.54 28.29 -14.28
N GLY A 352 0.70 27.64 -13.12
CA GLY A 352 -0.41 27.10 -12.33
C GLY A 352 -1.03 25.85 -12.96
N GLU A 353 -0.29 25.13 -13.80
CA GLU A 353 -0.78 23.93 -14.47
C GLU A 353 -0.13 22.67 -13.91
N ILE A 354 -0.93 21.79 -13.31
CA ILE A 354 -0.44 20.53 -12.75
C ILE A 354 -0.68 19.42 -13.77
N THR A 355 0.36 18.71 -14.15
CA THR A 355 0.26 17.52 -15.02
C THR A 355 0.37 16.24 -14.20
N LEU A 356 -0.61 15.36 -14.35
CA LEU A 356 -0.76 14.11 -13.62
C LEU A 356 -0.59 12.92 -14.55
N TYR A 357 0.05 11.86 -14.06
CA TYR A 357 0.11 10.56 -14.69
C TYR A 357 -0.32 9.49 -13.70
N GLY A 358 -1.17 8.56 -14.13
CA GLY A 358 -1.64 7.51 -13.23
C GLY A 358 -1.99 6.22 -13.94
N GLN A 359 -2.26 5.20 -13.14
CA GLN A 359 -2.96 4.02 -13.61
C GLN A 359 -4.44 4.35 -13.87
N TYR A 360 -4.99 3.79 -14.94
CA TYR A 360 -6.42 3.71 -15.17
C TYR A 360 -6.86 2.32 -14.73
N MET A 361 -7.62 2.23 -13.63
CA MET A 361 -7.97 0.93 -13.04
C MET A 361 -9.03 0.18 -13.85
N GLY A 362 -10.06 0.87 -14.35
CA GLY A 362 -11.02 0.30 -15.28
C GLY A 362 -11.74 -0.93 -14.71
N ALA A 363 -12.55 -0.78 -13.66
CA ALA A 363 -13.28 -1.89 -13.04
C ALA A 363 -12.39 -2.96 -12.34
N MET A 364 -11.37 -2.47 -11.65
CA MET A 364 -10.49 -3.23 -10.77
C MET A 364 -10.58 -2.63 -9.36
N ASP A 365 -10.48 -3.42 -8.30
CA ASP A 365 -10.39 -2.91 -6.93
C ASP A 365 -9.21 -3.56 -6.22
N LYS A 366 -8.17 -2.77 -5.94
CA LYS A 366 -6.95 -3.25 -5.28
C LYS A 366 -7.21 -3.74 -3.86
N SER A 367 -8.29 -3.30 -3.21
CA SER A 367 -8.58 -3.61 -1.82
C SER A 367 -9.45 -4.86 -1.63
N GLU A 368 -9.86 -5.49 -2.72
CA GLU A 368 -10.80 -6.60 -2.70
C GLU A 368 -10.09 -7.97 -2.72
N PRO A 369 -10.04 -8.72 -1.61
CA PRO A 369 -9.48 -10.08 -1.59
C PRO A 369 -10.44 -11.11 -2.17
N GLN A 370 -9.90 -12.21 -2.70
CA GLN A 370 -10.65 -13.46 -2.82
C GLN A 370 -10.76 -14.14 -1.45
N MET A 371 -11.98 -14.48 -1.01
CA MET A 371 -12.18 -15.15 0.28
C MET A 371 -12.40 -16.65 0.09
N HIS A 372 -11.93 -17.46 1.02
CA HIS A 372 -12.14 -18.91 1.01
C HIS A 372 -13.64 -19.24 0.88
N LEU A 373 -13.95 -20.18 -0.03
CA LEU A 373 -15.31 -20.56 -0.44
C LEU A 373 -16.12 -19.45 -1.10
N ASP A 374 -15.49 -18.39 -1.59
CA ASP A 374 -16.15 -17.56 -2.60
C ASP A 374 -16.35 -18.40 -3.88
N ARG A 375 -17.53 -18.26 -4.49
CA ARG A 375 -17.81 -18.86 -5.78
C ARG A 375 -17.01 -18.11 -6.85
N LEU A 376 -16.35 -18.84 -7.75
CA LEU A 376 -15.61 -18.26 -8.87
C LEU A 376 -16.53 -18.04 -10.08
N HIS A 377 -16.26 -16.99 -10.86
CA HIS A 377 -17.04 -16.61 -12.05
C HIS A 377 -17.09 -17.75 -13.09
N PHE A 378 -15.95 -18.37 -13.39
CA PHE A 378 -15.84 -19.48 -14.33
C PHE A 378 -16.13 -20.86 -13.71
N GLY A 379 -16.62 -20.90 -12.47
CA GLY A 379 -16.98 -22.13 -11.76
C GLY A 379 -15.94 -22.60 -10.74
N GLY A 380 -16.40 -23.40 -9.78
CA GLY A 380 -15.61 -23.80 -8.61
C GLY A 380 -15.62 -22.76 -7.50
N TRP A 381 -14.65 -22.91 -6.59
CA TRP A 381 -14.57 -22.15 -5.34
C TRP A 381 -13.12 -21.75 -5.05
N VAL A 382 -12.93 -20.62 -4.39
CA VAL A 382 -11.62 -20.14 -3.91
C VAL A 382 -11.06 -21.11 -2.87
N ASP A 383 -9.88 -21.67 -3.15
CA ASP A 383 -9.15 -22.57 -2.27
C ASP A 383 -8.66 -21.85 -0.99
N LYS A 384 -8.36 -22.61 0.07
CA LYS A 384 -7.83 -22.04 1.30
C LYS A 384 -6.44 -21.41 1.10
N SER A 385 -5.58 -22.03 0.30
CA SER A 385 -4.17 -21.65 0.09
C SER A 385 -3.98 -20.27 -0.54
N ILE A 386 -4.90 -19.83 -1.40
CA ILE A 386 -4.84 -18.54 -2.10
C ILE A 386 -5.85 -17.51 -1.56
N SER A 387 -6.56 -17.85 -0.49
CA SER A 387 -7.52 -16.93 0.13
C SER A 387 -6.81 -15.75 0.80
N GLY A 388 -7.29 -14.53 0.56
CA GLY A 388 -6.63 -13.29 0.97
C GLY A 388 -5.75 -12.65 -0.11
N TYR A 389 -5.50 -13.33 -1.22
CA TYR A 389 -4.89 -12.68 -2.38
C TYR A 389 -5.88 -11.70 -3.04
N PRO A 390 -5.44 -10.60 -3.69
CA PRO A 390 -6.33 -9.71 -4.44
C PRO A 390 -7.14 -10.47 -5.51
N ALA A 391 -8.40 -10.05 -5.69
CA ALA A 391 -9.25 -10.58 -6.73
C ALA A 391 -8.79 -10.10 -8.12
N ALA A 392 -8.93 -10.95 -9.14
CA ALA A 392 -8.65 -10.57 -10.51
C ALA A 392 -9.60 -9.44 -10.99
N PRO A 393 -9.12 -8.51 -11.84
CA PRO A 393 -9.93 -7.45 -12.41
C PRO A 393 -10.99 -7.99 -13.38
N VAL A 394 -12.00 -7.18 -13.72
CA VAL A 394 -13.05 -7.57 -14.69
C VAL A 394 -12.98 -6.81 -16.02
N ASP A 395 -11.92 -6.06 -16.23
CA ASP A 395 -11.59 -5.40 -17.49
C ASP A 395 -10.09 -5.08 -17.52
N VAL A 396 -9.59 -4.73 -18.69
CA VAL A 396 -8.21 -4.27 -18.86
C VAL A 396 -8.08 -2.82 -18.37
N GLY A 397 -7.02 -2.49 -17.66
CA GLY A 397 -6.75 -1.12 -17.21
C GLY A 397 -6.19 -0.23 -18.31
N GLY A 398 -5.31 0.69 -17.93
CA GLY A 398 -4.58 1.57 -18.82
C GLY A 398 -3.68 2.54 -18.07
N LEU A 399 -3.18 3.54 -18.80
CA LEU A 399 -2.37 4.64 -18.31
C LEU A 399 -3.02 5.94 -18.73
N VAL A 400 -3.00 6.95 -17.86
CA VAL A 400 -3.72 8.20 -18.07
C VAL A 400 -2.82 9.40 -17.86
N ARG A 401 -3.04 10.44 -18.66
CA ARG A 401 -2.62 11.81 -18.37
C ARG A 401 -3.86 12.67 -18.13
N ALA A 402 -3.81 13.46 -17.07
CA ALA A 402 -4.76 14.53 -16.81
C ALA A 402 -4.02 15.80 -16.44
N ARG A 403 -4.62 16.97 -16.72
CA ARG A 403 -4.05 18.26 -16.34
C ARG A 403 -5.07 19.09 -15.59
N ILE A 404 -4.59 19.86 -14.62
CA ILE A 404 -5.42 20.74 -13.80
C ILE A 404 -4.87 22.16 -13.94
N GLN A 405 -5.72 23.09 -14.36
CA GLN A 405 -5.43 24.51 -14.25
C GLN A 405 -5.82 24.98 -12.84
N VAL A 406 -4.86 25.51 -12.11
CA VAL A 406 -5.05 26.12 -10.81
C VAL A 406 -4.90 27.63 -10.95
N ASN A 407 -6.01 28.33 -10.70
CA ASN A 407 -6.05 29.78 -10.62
C ASN A 407 -5.91 30.20 -9.14
N ARG A 408 -5.94 31.50 -8.83
CA ARG A 408 -5.90 31.96 -7.42
C ARG A 408 -7.08 31.46 -6.58
N PHE A 409 -8.26 31.34 -7.19
CA PHE A 409 -9.52 31.07 -6.47
C PHE A 409 -10.34 29.90 -7.03
N SER A 410 -9.75 29.09 -7.91
CA SER A 410 -10.39 27.91 -8.47
C SER A 410 -9.35 26.92 -8.97
N ALA A 411 -9.74 25.66 -9.10
CA ALA A 411 -9.02 24.64 -9.85
C ALA A 411 -10.01 23.93 -10.78
N GLU A 412 -9.59 23.58 -11.99
CA GLU A 412 -10.41 22.84 -12.95
C GLU A 412 -9.55 21.89 -13.79
N GLU A 413 -10.10 20.73 -14.14
CA GLU A 413 -9.44 19.81 -15.06
C GLU A 413 -9.52 20.36 -16.49
N ILE A 414 -8.39 20.35 -17.19
CA ILE A 414 -8.29 20.67 -18.61
C ILE A 414 -8.79 19.47 -19.41
N LYS A 415 -10.11 19.35 -19.54
CA LYS A 415 -10.80 18.18 -20.12
C LYS A 415 -10.37 17.84 -21.55
N GLU A 416 -9.94 18.84 -22.32
CA GLU A 416 -9.49 18.67 -23.71
C GLU A 416 -8.15 17.96 -23.85
N ASP A 417 -7.34 17.92 -22.78
CA ASP A 417 -6.03 17.24 -22.77
C ASP A 417 -6.05 15.87 -22.07
N PHE A 418 -7.21 15.47 -21.54
CA PHE A 418 -7.37 14.16 -20.93
C PHE A 418 -7.12 13.05 -21.95
N ALA A 419 -6.22 12.12 -21.61
CA ALA A 419 -5.82 11.05 -22.51
C ALA A 419 -5.61 9.74 -21.76
N VAL A 420 -6.12 8.65 -22.31
CA VAL A 420 -5.97 7.29 -21.76
C VAL A 420 -5.39 6.38 -22.83
N VAL A 421 -4.31 5.68 -22.49
CA VAL A 421 -3.69 4.63 -23.29
C VAL A 421 -4.09 3.28 -22.70
N ARG A 422 -4.69 2.41 -23.50
CA ARG A 422 -5.08 1.05 -23.09
C ARG A 422 -4.44 0.05 -24.04
N ASP A 423 -3.82 -0.97 -23.47
CA ASP A 423 -3.18 -2.07 -24.18
C ASP A 423 -3.64 -3.39 -23.54
N MET A 424 -3.68 -4.48 -24.30
CA MET A 424 -4.12 -5.79 -23.81
C MET A 424 -3.24 -6.37 -22.71
N ARG A 425 -2.04 -5.82 -22.50
CA ARG A 425 -1.13 -6.16 -21.40
C ARG A 425 -1.48 -5.45 -20.09
N CYS A 426 -2.35 -4.43 -20.09
CA CYS A 426 -2.67 -3.61 -18.92
C CYS A 426 -3.64 -4.28 -17.93
N TRP A 427 -3.60 -5.59 -17.74
CA TRP A 427 -4.42 -6.26 -16.73
C TRP A 427 -3.81 -6.06 -15.34
N ASP A 428 -4.65 -5.64 -14.39
CA ASP A 428 -4.24 -5.44 -12.99
C ASP A 428 -3.05 -4.45 -12.88
N MET A 429 -3.29 -3.21 -13.35
CA MET A 429 -2.29 -2.14 -13.33
C MET A 429 -1.89 -1.80 -11.89
N ASN A 430 -0.57 -1.75 -11.66
CA ASN A 430 0.00 -1.59 -10.35
C ASN A 430 1.15 -0.57 -10.31
N ASP A 431 2.05 -0.69 -9.33
CA ASP A 431 3.00 0.35 -8.94
C ASP A 431 3.83 0.95 -10.10
N PRO A 432 4.04 2.28 -10.12
CA PRO A 432 4.96 2.93 -11.04
C PRO A 432 6.42 2.86 -10.54
N ALA A 433 7.35 2.81 -11.48
CA ALA A 433 8.77 3.02 -11.28
C ALA A 433 9.27 4.14 -12.20
N TYR A 434 10.08 5.03 -11.65
CA TYR A 434 10.63 6.17 -12.37
C TYR A 434 11.87 6.67 -11.64
N ARG A 435 12.73 7.41 -12.35
CA ARG A 435 13.89 8.06 -11.76
C ARG A 435 13.48 9.11 -10.74
N GLY A 436 14.06 9.05 -9.54
CA GLY A 436 13.85 10.02 -8.47
C GLY A 436 13.05 9.47 -7.30
N HIS A 437 12.15 8.51 -7.55
CA HIS A 437 11.37 7.74 -6.56
C HIS A 437 10.83 8.58 -5.38
N PHE A 438 9.56 8.99 -5.45
CA PHE A 438 8.90 9.95 -4.57
C PHE A 438 9.50 11.36 -4.58
N GLN A 439 10.70 11.58 -5.14
CA GLN A 439 11.06 12.86 -5.74
C GLN A 439 10.48 12.91 -7.15
N PHE A 440 9.41 13.67 -7.30
CA PHE A 440 8.81 13.87 -8.61
C PHE A 440 9.77 14.68 -9.49
N PRO A 441 10.04 14.25 -10.73
CA PRO A 441 10.81 15.06 -11.67
C PRO A 441 10.08 16.35 -12.01
N GLU A 442 10.84 17.38 -12.40
CA GLU A 442 10.28 18.61 -12.99
C GLU A 442 9.22 18.28 -14.04
N GLN A 443 9.55 17.41 -14.98
CA GLN A 443 8.60 16.87 -15.94
C GLN A 443 8.86 15.39 -16.15
N PHE A 444 7.82 14.56 -16.06
CA PHE A 444 7.91 13.16 -16.44
C PHE A 444 8.04 12.99 -17.95
N LYS A 445 9.03 12.19 -18.36
CA LYS A 445 9.25 11.75 -19.73
C LYS A 445 9.10 10.25 -19.85
N HIS A 446 9.57 9.52 -18.84
CA HIS A 446 9.51 8.07 -18.78
C HIS A 446 8.96 7.60 -17.44
N ILE A 447 7.92 6.76 -17.50
CA ILE A 447 7.41 6.03 -16.33
C ILE A 447 7.29 4.57 -16.72
N TYR A 448 7.71 3.67 -15.84
CA TYR A 448 7.57 2.23 -16.01
C TYR A 448 6.46 1.73 -15.12
N TRP A 449 5.58 0.88 -15.63
CA TRP A 449 4.41 0.41 -14.90
C TRP A 449 4.35 -1.10 -14.85
N ALA A 450 4.02 -1.65 -13.68
CA ALA A 450 3.69 -3.05 -13.57
C ALA A 450 2.22 -3.29 -13.94
N ALA A 451 1.99 -4.35 -14.71
CA ALA A 451 0.70 -5.00 -14.86
C ALA A 451 0.84 -6.42 -14.28
N ILE A 452 0.05 -6.76 -13.27
CA ILE A 452 0.14 -8.06 -12.60
C ILE A 452 -0.42 -9.19 -13.47
N GLY A 453 -1.30 -8.87 -14.41
CA GLY A 453 -1.94 -9.81 -15.31
C GLY A 453 -3.36 -10.17 -14.88
N PHE A 454 -3.93 -11.20 -15.49
CA PHE A 454 -5.30 -11.65 -15.20
C PHE A 454 -5.33 -13.17 -15.02
N ARG A 455 -5.98 -13.63 -13.95
CA ARG A 455 -6.16 -15.05 -13.65
C ARG A 455 -7.66 -15.37 -13.55
N PRO A 456 -8.25 -16.13 -14.48
CA PRO A 456 -9.68 -16.46 -14.42
C PRO A 456 -10.04 -17.22 -13.15
N GLU A 457 -9.13 -18.03 -12.62
CA GLU A 457 -9.29 -18.76 -11.36
C GLU A 457 -9.29 -17.86 -10.10
N HIS A 458 -8.96 -16.57 -10.23
CA HIS A 458 -8.94 -15.60 -9.13
C HIS A 458 -10.08 -14.56 -9.21
N LEU A 459 -11.12 -14.82 -10.02
CA LEU A 459 -12.25 -13.92 -10.15
C LEU A 459 -13.48 -14.42 -9.37
N PRO A 460 -13.75 -13.91 -8.14
CA PRO A 460 -15.01 -14.19 -7.45
C PRO A 460 -16.22 -13.69 -8.24
N SER A 461 -17.29 -14.50 -8.29
CA SER A 461 -18.54 -14.13 -8.96
C SER A 461 -19.16 -12.85 -8.40
N ARG A 462 -18.93 -12.55 -7.11
CA ARG A 462 -19.42 -11.32 -6.47
C ARG A 462 -18.75 -10.06 -7.01
N VAL A 463 -17.46 -10.13 -7.36
CA VAL A 463 -16.71 -9.04 -7.98
C VAL A 463 -17.19 -8.87 -9.43
N ALA A 464 -17.20 -9.95 -10.21
CA ALA A 464 -17.75 -9.94 -11.57
C ALA A 464 -19.17 -9.36 -11.64
N TYR A 465 -20.03 -9.75 -10.71
CA TYR A 465 -21.40 -9.24 -10.62
C TYR A 465 -21.44 -7.74 -10.28
N ALA A 466 -20.69 -7.30 -9.27
CA ALA A 466 -20.70 -5.90 -8.82
C ALA A 466 -20.30 -4.92 -9.93
N TYR A 467 -19.28 -5.27 -10.71
CA TYR A 467 -18.75 -4.42 -11.78
C TYR A 467 -19.39 -4.66 -13.16
N ARG A 468 -20.45 -5.47 -13.26
CA ARG A 468 -21.10 -5.82 -14.55
C ARG A 468 -21.56 -4.63 -15.40
N ASN A 469 -21.85 -3.50 -14.75
CA ASN A 469 -22.32 -2.26 -15.38
C ASN A 469 -21.32 -1.09 -15.17
N TYR A 470 -20.07 -1.38 -14.81
CA TYR A 470 -19.05 -0.34 -14.65
C TYR A 470 -18.82 0.35 -16.02
N PRO A 471 -18.73 1.69 -16.07
CA PRO A 471 -18.61 2.42 -17.34
C PRO A 471 -17.30 2.10 -18.06
N ASN A 472 -17.29 2.33 -19.38
CA ASN A 472 -16.09 2.24 -20.24
C ASN A 472 -15.40 0.87 -20.28
N ARG A 473 -16.11 -0.19 -19.86
CA ARG A 473 -15.58 -1.55 -19.95
C ARG A 473 -15.40 -2.00 -21.40
N ILE A 474 -14.25 -2.61 -21.71
CA ILE A 474 -14.01 -3.27 -23.00
C ILE A 474 -14.60 -4.68 -22.98
N PHE A 475 -14.45 -5.38 -21.86
CA PHE A 475 -14.94 -6.74 -21.66
C PHE A 475 -16.27 -6.75 -20.92
N THR A 476 -17.20 -7.58 -21.39
CA THR A 476 -18.36 -8.01 -20.59
C THR A 476 -17.99 -9.25 -19.79
N ASN A 477 -18.79 -9.59 -18.77
CA ASN A 477 -18.55 -10.82 -18.00
C ASN A 477 -18.61 -12.10 -18.85
N GLY A 478 -19.30 -12.09 -19.99
CA GLY A 478 -19.38 -13.22 -20.93
C GLY A 478 -18.24 -13.26 -21.95
N SER A 479 -17.42 -12.22 -22.04
CA SER A 479 -16.29 -12.11 -22.98
C SER A 479 -14.93 -12.04 -22.28
N LEU A 480 -14.89 -12.15 -20.95
CA LEU A 480 -13.65 -12.20 -20.18
C LEU A 480 -12.78 -13.39 -20.64
N PRO A 481 -11.44 -13.25 -20.66
CA PRO A 481 -10.55 -14.35 -21.03
C PRO A 481 -10.77 -15.57 -20.12
N GLU A 482 -10.81 -16.77 -20.71
CA GLU A 482 -10.79 -18.03 -19.96
C GLU A 482 -9.36 -18.56 -19.74
N LEU A 483 -8.38 -17.91 -20.37
CA LEU A 483 -6.95 -18.18 -20.21
C LEU A 483 -6.29 -17.05 -19.45
N ALA A 484 -5.27 -17.39 -18.66
CA ALA A 484 -4.48 -16.42 -17.93
C ALA A 484 -3.82 -15.42 -18.90
N GLN A 485 -3.74 -14.16 -18.47
CA GLN A 485 -2.94 -13.13 -19.11
C GLN A 485 -1.72 -12.88 -18.22
N PRO A 486 -0.49 -12.99 -18.72
CA PRO A 486 0.70 -12.86 -17.89
C PRO A 486 0.89 -11.46 -17.30
N SER A 487 1.78 -11.36 -16.31
CA SER A 487 2.29 -10.06 -15.87
C SER A 487 3.08 -9.39 -17.00
N ALA A 488 3.12 -8.07 -16.99
CA ALA A 488 3.92 -7.28 -17.93
C ALA A 488 4.59 -6.09 -17.24
N LEU A 489 5.76 -5.70 -17.74
CA LEU A 489 6.43 -4.43 -17.41
C LEU A 489 6.32 -3.52 -18.64
N LEU A 490 5.76 -2.33 -18.44
CA LEU A 490 5.42 -1.41 -19.53
C LEU A 490 6.27 -0.14 -19.40
N HIS A 491 6.83 0.35 -20.51
CA HIS A 491 7.47 1.66 -20.59
C HIS A 491 6.50 2.65 -21.21
N PHE A 492 6.16 3.69 -20.45
CA PHE A 492 5.26 4.76 -20.85
C PHE A 492 6.06 6.02 -21.18
N ASP A 493 6.00 6.40 -22.46
CA ASP A 493 6.50 7.67 -22.97
C ASP A 493 5.42 8.73 -22.75
N CYS A 494 5.71 9.65 -21.82
CA CYS A 494 4.77 10.67 -21.36
C CYS A 494 4.55 11.77 -22.42
N ASP A 495 5.56 12.03 -23.26
CA ASP A 495 5.48 13.04 -24.32
C ASP A 495 4.69 12.51 -25.50
N ALA A 496 4.96 11.26 -25.91
CA ALA A 496 4.24 10.59 -26.97
C ALA A 496 2.83 10.12 -26.56
N MET A 497 2.55 10.07 -25.25
CA MET A 497 1.35 9.46 -24.68
C MET A 497 1.13 8.05 -25.24
N ALA A 498 2.14 7.20 -25.11
CA ALA A 498 2.12 5.85 -25.65
C ALA A 498 2.94 4.87 -24.78
N ILE A 499 2.57 3.59 -24.85
CA ILE A 499 3.44 2.52 -24.37
C ILE A 499 4.49 2.27 -25.46
N SER A 500 5.71 2.76 -25.25
CA SER A 500 6.82 2.73 -26.21
C SER A 500 7.55 1.39 -26.25
N ASP A 501 7.58 0.69 -25.12
CA ASP A 501 8.23 -0.62 -24.98
C ASP A 501 7.56 -1.44 -23.88
N ALA A 502 7.72 -2.76 -23.89
CA ALA A 502 7.20 -3.64 -22.87
C ALA A 502 7.84 -5.03 -22.89
N TYR A 503 7.77 -5.71 -21.74
CA TYR A 503 8.09 -7.12 -21.60
C TYR A 503 6.92 -7.88 -20.97
N GLU A 504 6.53 -8.99 -21.59
CA GLU A 504 5.55 -9.93 -21.05
C GLU A 504 6.28 -11.09 -20.37
N PHE A 505 5.93 -11.35 -19.12
CA PHE A 505 6.58 -12.37 -18.32
C PHE A 505 6.03 -13.78 -18.63
N PRO A 506 6.74 -14.86 -18.27
CA PRO A 506 6.20 -16.21 -18.35
C PRO A 506 4.87 -16.36 -17.58
N GLU A 507 3.94 -17.14 -18.13
CA GLU A 507 2.61 -17.35 -17.54
C GLU A 507 2.67 -17.92 -16.11
N ASP A 508 3.73 -18.60 -15.72
CA ASP A 508 3.84 -19.23 -14.40
C ASP A 508 4.38 -18.31 -13.29
N CYS A 509 4.47 -17.01 -13.56
CA CYS A 509 4.96 -16.04 -12.59
C CYS A 509 3.95 -14.92 -12.30
N VAL A 510 4.25 -14.22 -11.23
CA VAL A 510 3.67 -12.94 -10.85
C VAL A 510 4.82 -11.98 -10.65
N MET A 511 4.86 -10.90 -11.42
CA MET A 511 5.79 -9.79 -11.22
C MET A 511 5.10 -8.67 -10.45
N ARG A 512 5.80 -8.12 -9.46
CA ARG A 512 5.40 -6.96 -8.68
C ARG A 512 6.60 -6.04 -8.42
N THR A 513 6.31 -4.87 -7.86
CA THR A 513 7.30 -3.98 -7.24
C THR A 513 8.44 -3.59 -8.19
N PRO A 514 8.13 -2.93 -9.32
CA PRO A 514 9.16 -2.33 -10.15
C PRO A 514 9.83 -1.18 -9.37
N GLN A 515 11.14 -1.03 -9.54
CA GLN A 515 11.91 0.10 -8.99
C GLN A 515 13.02 0.52 -9.96
N PHE A 516 13.10 1.81 -10.25
CA PHE A 516 14.17 2.37 -11.09
C PHE A 516 15.46 2.54 -10.27
N MET A 517 16.58 2.14 -10.86
CA MET A 517 17.92 2.24 -10.29
C MET A 517 18.77 3.07 -11.24
N ASN A 518 19.32 4.18 -10.74
CA ASN A 518 20.08 5.08 -11.59
C ASN A 518 21.40 4.43 -12.02
N LYS A 519 21.76 4.59 -13.29
CA LYS A 519 23.10 4.29 -13.76
C LYS A 519 24.08 5.38 -13.30
N VAL A 520 25.27 4.96 -12.85
CA VAL A 520 26.30 5.88 -12.32
C VAL A 520 26.70 6.91 -13.38
N GLY A 521 26.69 8.19 -13.00
CA GLY A 521 27.07 9.30 -13.88
C GLY A 521 26.03 9.67 -14.95
N CYS A 522 24.92 8.94 -15.03
CA CYS A 522 23.81 9.22 -15.94
C CYS A 522 22.72 10.04 -15.26
N THR A 523 22.01 10.86 -16.03
CA THR A 523 20.96 11.77 -15.50
C THR A 523 19.62 11.65 -16.23
N GLY A 524 19.57 10.95 -17.37
CA GLY A 524 18.33 10.67 -18.08
C GLY A 524 17.36 9.84 -17.24
N GLN A 525 16.06 10.03 -17.47
CA GLN A 525 14.98 9.32 -16.77
C GLN A 525 14.85 7.85 -17.19
N ASP A 526 15.42 7.48 -18.33
CA ASP A 526 15.53 6.12 -18.88
C ASP A 526 16.97 5.56 -18.81
N GLU A 527 17.95 6.36 -18.37
CA GLU A 527 19.34 5.92 -18.23
C GLU A 527 19.56 5.17 -16.90
N GLY A 528 19.15 3.92 -16.86
CA GLY A 528 19.21 3.10 -15.65
C GLY A 528 18.73 1.68 -15.86
N TYR A 529 18.42 1.05 -14.74
CA TYR A 529 17.95 -0.32 -14.68
C TYR A 529 16.63 -0.39 -13.91
N LEU A 530 15.82 -1.40 -14.20
CA LEU A 530 14.62 -1.69 -13.44
C LEU A 530 14.83 -2.96 -12.62
N PHE A 531 14.65 -2.86 -11.33
CA PHE A 531 14.48 -3.98 -10.41
C PHE A 531 13.01 -4.41 -10.43
N THR A 532 12.74 -5.72 -10.40
CA THR A 532 11.38 -6.25 -10.18
C THR A 532 11.44 -7.49 -9.29
N ALA A 533 10.45 -7.63 -8.41
CA ALA A 533 10.26 -8.83 -7.60
C ALA A 533 9.36 -9.82 -8.33
N VAL A 534 9.82 -11.04 -8.52
CA VAL A 534 9.13 -12.07 -9.30
C VAL A 534 8.94 -13.32 -8.45
N VAL A 535 7.70 -13.80 -8.36
CA VAL A 535 7.40 -15.13 -7.80
C VAL A 535 7.06 -16.05 -8.95
N ARG A 536 7.77 -17.17 -9.09
CA ARG A 536 7.56 -18.21 -10.10
C ARG A 536 7.06 -19.49 -9.47
N LYS A 537 6.17 -20.18 -10.19
CA LYS A 537 5.76 -21.54 -9.85
C LYS A 537 6.87 -22.53 -10.19
N ASN A 538 7.50 -22.35 -11.35
CA ASN A 538 8.68 -23.12 -11.75
C ASN A 538 9.89 -22.17 -11.74
N PRO A 539 10.84 -22.35 -10.80
CA PRO A 539 12.03 -21.50 -10.74
C PRO A 539 12.80 -21.51 -12.06
N THR A 540 13.42 -20.37 -12.39
CA THR A 540 14.25 -20.21 -13.58
C THR A 540 15.39 -21.23 -13.57
N ASP A 541 15.54 -21.97 -14.67
CA ASP A 541 16.45 -23.13 -14.81
C ASP A 541 16.31 -24.21 -13.71
N GLY A 542 15.17 -24.27 -13.00
CA GLY A 542 14.96 -25.18 -11.89
C GLY A 542 15.83 -24.89 -10.66
N ARG A 543 16.38 -23.69 -10.53
CA ARG A 543 17.24 -23.28 -9.40
C ARG A 543 16.50 -22.37 -8.43
N GLY A 544 16.68 -22.61 -7.13
CA GLY A 544 16.08 -21.81 -6.07
C GLY A 544 14.65 -22.24 -5.70
N ASN A 545 13.93 -21.33 -5.04
CA ASN A 545 12.57 -21.53 -4.53
C ASN A 545 11.50 -20.76 -5.35
N GLY A 546 11.89 -20.16 -6.48
CA GLY A 546 11.01 -19.36 -7.33
C GLY A 546 10.82 -17.93 -6.85
N LYS A 547 11.56 -17.47 -5.82
CA LYS A 547 11.61 -16.07 -5.39
C LYS A 547 12.80 -15.40 -6.04
N GLU A 548 12.53 -14.62 -7.08
CA GLU A 548 13.54 -14.13 -8.01
C GLU A 548 13.49 -12.60 -8.12
N ILE A 549 14.64 -12.00 -8.40
CA ILE A 549 14.77 -10.58 -8.74
C ILE A 549 15.19 -10.48 -10.19
N TRP A 550 14.38 -9.84 -11.01
CA TRP A 550 14.65 -9.67 -12.43
C TRP A 550 15.07 -8.23 -12.69
N ILE A 551 16.19 -8.08 -13.40
CA ILE A 551 16.80 -6.79 -13.72
C ILE A 551 16.63 -6.52 -15.21
N PHE A 552 16.11 -5.37 -15.58
CA PHE A 552 15.95 -4.94 -16.97
C PHE A 552 16.78 -3.70 -17.26
N ASP A 553 17.21 -3.54 -18.51
CA ASP A 553 17.68 -2.26 -19.04
C ASP A 553 16.46 -1.37 -19.30
N ALA A 554 16.44 -0.19 -18.70
CA ALA A 554 15.29 0.71 -18.81
C ALA A 554 15.07 1.24 -20.24
N GLN A 555 16.08 1.19 -21.12
CA GLN A 555 15.95 1.63 -22.51
C GLN A 555 15.47 0.54 -23.48
N ASN A 556 15.41 -0.72 -23.03
CA ASN A 556 15.02 -1.85 -23.88
C ASN A 556 14.44 -2.98 -23.02
N LEU A 557 13.15 -2.90 -22.72
CA LEU A 557 12.39 -3.95 -22.05
C LEU A 557 12.18 -5.16 -22.97
N ALA A 558 11.95 -4.94 -24.28
CA ALA A 558 11.65 -6.02 -25.23
C ALA A 558 12.75 -7.08 -25.34
N GLN A 559 14.01 -6.75 -25.04
CA GLN A 559 15.10 -7.74 -24.99
C GLN A 559 14.96 -8.74 -23.84
N GLY A 560 14.12 -8.45 -22.86
CA GLY A 560 13.97 -9.22 -21.62
C GLY A 560 14.95 -8.81 -20.52
N PRO A 561 14.96 -9.55 -19.40
CA PRO A 561 15.82 -9.24 -18.28
C PRO A 561 17.29 -9.40 -18.67
N VAL A 562 18.12 -8.40 -18.34
CA VAL A 562 19.57 -8.49 -18.48
C VAL A 562 20.18 -9.44 -17.44
N GLY A 563 19.52 -9.60 -16.29
CA GLY A 563 19.93 -10.54 -15.25
C GLY A 563 18.76 -11.03 -14.42
N VAL A 564 18.77 -12.32 -14.07
CA VAL A 564 17.83 -12.94 -13.13
C VAL A 564 18.61 -13.47 -11.93
N LEU A 565 18.22 -13.01 -10.74
CA LEU A 565 18.87 -13.33 -9.48
C LEU A 565 17.94 -14.17 -8.60
N GLY A 566 18.50 -15.07 -7.80
CA GLY A 566 17.74 -15.78 -6.78
C GLY A 566 18.62 -16.31 -5.65
N SER A 567 17.99 -16.75 -4.57
CA SER A 567 18.67 -17.36 -3.43
C SER A 567 17.74 -18.33 -2.71
N THR A 568 18.23 -19.49 -2.31
CA THR A 568 17.44 -20.43 -1.49
C THR A 568 17.15 -19.90 -0.09
N ASN A 569 17.90 -18.89 0.35
CA ASN A 569 17.78 -18.29 1.68
C ASN A 569 16.86 -17.05 1.70
N LEU A 570 16.37 -16.62 0.52
CA LEU A 570 15.44 -15.52 0.39
C LEU A 570 14.04 -16.07 0.11
N ASN A 571 13.14 -15.96 1.08
CA ASN A 571 11.76 -16.43 0.97
C ASN A 571 10.78 -15.31 1.33
N PHE A 572 10.40 -14.50 0.33
CA PHE A 572 9.46 -13.38 0.45
C PHE A 572 8.07 -13.75 -0.11
N ALA A 573 7.00 -13.12 0.37
CA ALA A 573 5.60 -13.33 0.01
C ALA A 573 5.16 -12.28 -1.02
N THR A 574 4.00 -11.68 -0.81
CA THR A 574 3.46 -10.64 -1.69
C THR A 574 4.16 -9.32 -1.38
N THR A 575 4.81 -8.73 -2.37
CA THR A 575 5.54 -7.46 -2.23
C THR A 575 4.65 -6.25 -2.52
N ASN A 576 4.92 -5.12 -1.87
CA ASN A 576 4.26 -3.83 -2.08
C ASN A 576 5.20 -2.89 -2.84
N HIS A 577 5.71 -1.82 -2.23
CA HIS A 577 6.64 -0.89 -2.90
C HIS A 577 8.11 -1.18 -2.55
N ALA A 578 9.00 -0.63 -3.37
CA ALA A 578 10.44 -0.63 -3.13
C ALA A 578 11.01 0.79 -3.30
N LEU A 579 12.21 1.00 -2.78
CA LEU A 579 12.98 2.25 -2.82
C LEU A 579 14.41 1.92 -3.24
N TRP A 580 14.96 2.64 -4.20
CA TRP A 580 16.40 2.60 -4.50
C TRP A 580 17.11 3.86 -3.99
N VAL A 581 18.29 3.69 -3.40
CA VAL A 581 19.22 4.77 -3.08
C VAL A 581 20.64 4.41 -3.48
N GLU A 582 21.43 5.42 -3.87
CA GLU A 582 22.81 5.22 -4.30
C GLU A 582 23.71 4.74 -3.17
N THR A 583 23.54 5.31 -1.98
CA THR A 583 24.36 5.02 -0.80
C THR A 583 23.50 4.93 0.45
N ILE A 584 23.93 4.13 1.42
CA ILE A 584 23.38 4.09 2.77
C ILE A 584 24.47 4.43 3.79
N GLY A 585 24.05 4.93 4.94
CA GLY A 585 24.92 5.24 6.06
C GLY A 585 24.15 5.14 7.37
N PRO A 586 24.84 5.29 8.52
CA PRO A 586 24.17 5.30 9.82
C PRO A 586 23.22 6.49 9.91
N ARG A 587 22.08 6.29 10.58
CA ARG A 587 21.19 7.39 10.96
C ARG A 587 21.97 8.45 11.76
N PRO A 588 21.82 9.75 11.46
CA PRO A 588 22.51 10.80 12.23
C PRO A 588 22.13 10.76 13.72
N SER A 589 23.10 11.06 14.60
CA SER A 589 22.87 11.10 16.04
C SER A 589 22.20 12.41 16.49
N GLY A 590 21.39 12.36 17.56
CA GLY A 590 20.83 13.57 18.20
C GLY A 590 19.75 14.28 17.38
N ILE A 591 19.12 13.57 16.45
CA ILE A 591 17.98 14.06 15.66
C ILE A 591 16.65 13.63 16.28
N TYR A 592 15.55 13.94 15.60
CA TYR A 592 14.17 13.62 16.00
C TYR A 592 13.99 12.25 16.65
N GLN A 593 13.18 12.20 17.70
CA GLN A 593 12.68 10.98 18.34
C GLN A 593 11.28 11.29 18.88
N SER A 594 10.30 10.42 18.62
CA SER A 594 8.96 10.54 19.23
C SER A 594 8.95 10.15 20.71
N ASP A 595 7.92 10.59 21.41
CA ASP A 595 7.61 10.28 22.81
C ASP A 595 6.90 8.93 23.00
N LEU A 596 6.95 8.05 22.00
CA LEU A 596 6.17 6.81 21.96
C LEU A 596 6.40 5.93 23.19
N THR A 597 7.64 5.82 23.67
CA THR A 597 7.98 5.06 24.87
C THR A 597 7.31 5.64 26.12
N ASP A 598 7.36 6.96 26.30
CA ASP A 598 6.69 7.66 27.40
C ASP A 598 5.17 7.49 27.35
N PHE A 599 4.58 7.58 26.15
CA PHE A 599 3.16 7.31 25.93
C PHE A 599 2.76 5.89 26.36
N LEU A 600 3.55 4.88 25.97
CA LEU A 600 3.30 3.47 26.33
C LEU A 600 3.44 3.26 27.85
N ILE A 601 4.49 3.78 28.46
CA ILE A 601 4.73 3.71 29.92
C ILE A 601 3.57 4.37 30.68
N GLY A 602 3.11 5.54 30.23
CA GLY A 602 2.00 6.27 30.84
C GLY A 602 0.68 5.50 30.85
N LYS A 603 0.50 4.54 29.92
CA LYS A 603 -0.70 3.69 29.84
C LYS A 603 -0.50 2.29 30.44
N MET A 604 0.74 1.84 30.60
CA MET A 604 1.12 0.47 30.99
C MET A 604 0.35 -0.06 32.21
N SER A 605 0.21 0.74 33.27
CA SER A 605 -0.50 0.34 34.51
C SER A 605 -1.99 0.01 34.32
N LYS A 606 -2.58 0.38 33.17
CA LYS A 606 -3.99 0.12 32.82
C LYS A 606 -4.20 -1.23 32.12
N HIS A 607 -3.13 -1.99 31.88
CA HIS A 607 -3.17 -3.27 31.16
C HIS A 607 -2.83 -4.48 32.04
N SER A 608 -3.05 -5.69 31.49
CA SER A 608 -2.70 -6.95 32.14
C SER A 608 -1.20 -7.05 32.39
N ARG A 609 -0.78 -7.87 33.37
CA ARG A 609 0.66 -8.10 33.64
C ARG A 609 1.41 -8.64 32.42
N GLU A 610 0.74 -9.45 31.59
CA GLU A 610 1.31 -9.95 30.34
C GLU A 610 1.66 -8.78 29.40
N VAL A 611 0.71 -7.88 29.15
CA VAL A 611 0.95 -6.69 28.31
C VAL A 611 2.04 -5.80 28.90
N GLN A 612 2.05 -5.59 30.22
CA GLN A 612 3.12 -4.82 30.89
C GLN A 612 4.49 -5.46 30.65
N ASN A 613 4.60 -6.77 30.85
CA ASN A 613 5.85 -7.50 30.60
C ASN A 613 6.29 -7.42 29.13
N ILE A 614 5.35 -7.39 28.17
CA ILE A 614 5.69 -7.23 26.75
C ILE A 614 6.24 -5.83 26.47
N ILE A 615 5.61 -4.78 27.03
CA ILE A 615 6.12 -3.41 26.92
C ILE A 615 7.56 -3.37 27.45
N GLU A 616 7.79 -3.85 28.68
CA GLU A 616 9.08 -3.74 29.37
C GLU A 616 10.19 -4.57 28.71
N ASN A 617 9.90 -5.80 28.30
CA ASN A 617 10.94 -6.75 27.89
C ASN A 617 11.12 -6.88 26.37
N HIS A 618 10.13 -6.48 25.57
CA HIS A 618 10.16 -6.65 24.12
C HIS A 618 10.09 -5.32 23.35
N ILE A 619 9.33 -4.34 23.82
CA ILE A 619 9.12 -3.07 23.11
C ILE A 619 10.13 -2.01 23.55
N LEU A 620 10.16 -1.64 24.83
CA LEU A 620 11.04 -0.57 25.31
C LEU A 620 12.52 -0.79 24.92
N PRO A 621 13.11 -2.01 24.98
CA PRO A 621 14.50 -2.20 24.58
C PRO A 621 14.80 -1.89 23.10
N GLN A 622 13.79 -1.88 22.22
CA GLN A 622 13.95 -1.58 20.79
C GLN A 622 13.79 -0.08 20.46
N TYR A 623 13.14 0.70 21.33
CA TYR A 623 12.71 2.08 21.05
C TYR A 623 13.20 3.12 22.07
N SER A 624 14.00 2.71 23.06
CA SER A 624 14.53 3.58 24.14
C SER A 624 15.96 4.05 23.90
#